data_AF-A0A5C8TL59-F1
#
_entry.id   AF-A0A5C8TL59-F1
#
_cell.length_a   1.000
_cell.length_b   1.000
_cell.length_c   1.000
_cell.angle_alpha   90.00
_cell.angle_beta   90.00
_cell.angle_gamma   90.00
#
_symmetry.space_group_name_H-M   'P 1'
#
loop_
_entity.id
_entity.type
_entity.pdbx_description
1 polymer ?
#
loop_
_entity_poly.entity_id
_entity_poly.type
_entity_poly.pdbx_seq_one_letter_code
_entity_poly.pdbx_strand_id
1 'polypeptide(L)'
;MADYYPLLARALDALPDRTPAMRKAVYERARNALIGQLRSLDPPLPEADIDLERQALDNAIERLERDYGASSAAPEPAPPPVVSPRAAPAPVPPARPAPIPEPPAPPPAQAFE
;
A
#
# COMPACT_ATOMS: atom_id res chain seq x y z
N MET A 1 25.86 11.96 0.81
CA MET A 1 24.52 11.97 1.43
C MET A 1 24.71 11.81 2.93
N ALA A 2 23.95 12.50 3.76
CA ALA A 2 23.96 12.25 5.20
C ALA A 2 23.27 10.91 5.51
N ASP A 3 23.80 10.18 6.48
CA ASP A 3 23.23 8.91 6.93
C ASP A 3 22.15 9.15 7.99
N TYR A 4 20.89 9.29 7.56
CA TYR A 4 19.75 9.48 8.48
C TYR A 4 19.29 8.20 9.17
N TYR A 5 19.66 7.03 8.63
CA TYR A 5 19.28 5.73 9.16
C TYR A 5 19.69 5.52 10.64
N PRO A 6 20.97 5.66 11.04
CA PRO A 6 21.37 5.47 12.44
C PRO A 6 20.75 6.49 13.39
N LEU A 7 20.42 7.70 12.90
CA LEU A 7 19.73 8.72 13.69
C LEU A 7 18.29 8.31 14.00
N LEU A 8 17.55 7.89 12.98
CA LEU A 8 16.18 7.42 13.13
C LEU A 8 16.11 6.14 13.97
N ALA A 9 16.99 5.18 13.71
CA ALA A 9 17.06 3.92 14.47
C ALA A 9 17.24 4.18 15.97
N ARG A 10 18.14 5.10 16.35
CA ARG A 10 18.31 5.50 17.75
C ARG A 10 17.09 6.18 18.35
N ALA A 11 16.42 7.05 17.58
CA ALA A 11 15.20 7.70 18.04
C ALA A 11 14.07 6.69 18.29
N LEU A 12 13.94 5.67 17.45
CA LEU A 12 12.99 4.57 17.65
C LEU A 12 13.40 3.63 18.78
N ASP A 13 14.70 3.41 18.96
CA ASP A 13 15.21 2.53 20.02
C ASP A 13 14.87 3.07 21.41
N ALA A 14 14.89 4.41 21.55
CA ALA A 14 14.50 5.14 22.75
C ALA A 14 12.99 5.16 23.03
N LEU A 15 12.14 4.71 22.10
CA LEU A 15 10.69 4.60 22.34
C LEU A 15 10.39 3.35 23.18
N PRO A 16 9.52 3.45 24.20
CA PRO A 16 9.12 2.30 25.01
C PRO A 16 8.32 1.27 24.19
N ASP A 17 7.54 1.74 23.22
CA ASP A 17 6.72 0.93 22.33
C ASP A 17 6.96 1.31 20.88
N ARG A 18 7.55 0.40 20.10
CA ARG A 18 7.89 0.61 18.68
C ARG A 18 6.72 0.27 17.76
N THR A 19 5.51 0.61 18.20
CA THR A 19 4.30 0.40 17.41
C THR A 19 4.38 1.18 16.09
N PRO A 20 3.75 0.68 15.01
CA PRO A 20 3.76 1.36 13.71
C PRO A 20 3.29 2.82 13.80
N ALA A 21 2.31 3.12 14.65
CA ALA A 21 1.80 4.48 14.87
C ALA A 21 2.86 5.41 15.48
N MET A 22 3.61 4.93 16.50
CA MET A 22 4.67 5.71 17.14
C MET A 22 5.85 5.94 16.20
N ARG A 23 6.23 4.91 15.43
CA ARG A 23 7.27 5.01 14.39
C ARG A 23 6.89 6.08 13.35
N LYS A 24 5.66 6.04 12.84
CA LYS A 24 5.14 7.03 11.89
C LYS A 24 5.19 8.46 12.44
N ALA A 25 4.86 8.66 13.72
CA ALA A 25 4.92 9.97 14.36
C ALA A 25 6.36 10.53 14.43
N VAL A 26 7.37 9.67 14.68
CA VAL A 26 8.78 10.06 14.66
C VAL A 26 9.24 10.49 13.27
N TYR A 27 8.86 9.74 12.23
CA TYR A 27 9.24 10.05 10.85
C TYR A 27 8.68 11.39 10.37
N GLU A 28 7.40 11.65 10.66
CA GLU A 28 6.74 12.92 10.30
C GLU A 28 7.40 14.10 11.02
N ARG A 29 7.76 13.94 12.30
CA ARG A 29 8.51 14.96 13.04
C ARG A 29 9.89 15.18 12.45
N ALA A 30 10.62 14.13 12.10
CA ALA A 30 11.95 14.21 11.50
C ALA A 30 11.92 14.96 10.16
N ARG A 31 10.93 14.68 9.30
CA ARG A 31 10.74 15.38 8.02
C ARG A 31 10.55 16.89 8.21
N ASN A 32 9.66 17.29 9.12
CA ASN A 32 9.40 18.69 9.39
C ASN A 32 10.63 19.39 10.01
N ALA A 33 11.31 18.73 10.94
CA ALA A 33 12.52 19.26 11.56
C ALA A 33 13.63 19.49 10.52
N LEU A 34 13.87 18.51 9.64
CA LEU A 34 14.89 18.61 8.59
C LEU A 34 14.64 19.83 7.70
N ILE A 35 13.43 19.97 7.15
CA ILE A 35 13.09 21.11 6.27
C ILE A 35 13.27 22.45 6.99
N GLY A 36 12.82 22.53 8.25
CA GLY A 36 12.98 23.73 9.08
C GLY A 36 14.46 24.08 9.28
N GLN A 37 15.30 23.09 9.56
CA GLN A 37 16.74 23.26 9.74
C GLN A 37 17.43 23.71 8.45
N LEU A 38 17.17 23.04 7.32
CA LEU A 38 17.82 23.36 6.04
C LEU A 38 17.47 24.77 5.53
N ARG A 39 16.24 25.22 5.79
CA ARG A 39 15.80 26.59 5.48
C ARG A 39 16.33 27.66 6.43
N SER A 40 16.76 27.26 7.62
CA SER A 40 17.32 28.18 8.63
C SER A 40 18.85 28.33 8.49
N LEU A 41 19.49 27.58 7.59
CA LEU A 41 20.91 27.74 7.29
C LEU A 41 21.17 29.08 6.59
N ASP A 42 22.32 29.69 6.88
CA ASP A 42 22.75 30.96 6.27
C ASP A 42 24.12 30.77 5.59
N PRO A 43 24.22 30.90 4.25
CA PRO A 43 23.11 31.11 3.30
C PRO A 43 22.18 29.88 3.18
N PRO A 44 20.89 30.07 2.84
CA PRO A 44 19.94 28.97 2.72
C PRO A 44 20.32 28.03 1.58
N LEU A 45 20.13 26.72 1.80
CA LEU A 45 20.36 25.71 0.76
C LEU A 45 19.37 25.88 -0.40
N PRO A 46 19.80 25.60 -1.64
CA PRO A 46 18.91 25.62 -2.79
C PRO A 46 17.84 24.53 -2.64
N GLU A 47 16.65 24.78 -3.20
CA GLU A 47 15.53 23.84 -3.07
C GLU A 47 15.83 22.44 -3.62
N ALA A 48 16.72 22.34 -4.61
CA ALA A 48 17.18 21.07 -5.15
C ALA A 48 17.93 20.21 -4.12
N ASP A 49 18.82 20.81 -3.32
CA ASP A 49 19.53 20.10 -2.25
C ASP A 49 18.58 19.72 -1.10
N ILE A 50 17.61 20.58 -0.79
CA ILE A 50 16.56 20.28 0.21
C ILE A 50 15.75 19.05 -0.22
N ASP A 51 15.38 18.95 -1.51
CA ASP A 51 14.65 17.80 -2.03
C ASP A 51 15.50 16.52 -2.03
N LEU A 52 16.79 16.63 -2.36
CA LEU A 52 17.74 15.51 -2.26
C LEU A 52 17.88 15.02 -0.81
N GLU A 53 18.00 15.92 0.18
CA GLU A 53 18.03 15.54 1.60
C GLU A 53 16.71 14.91 2.05
N ARG A 54 15.58 15.44 1.59
CA ARG A 54 14.26 14.86 1.87
C ARG A 54 14.15 13.44 1.31
N GLN A 55 14.59 13.20 0.08
CA GLN A 55 14.60 11.88 -0.54
C GLN A 55 15.53 10.92 0.21
N ALA A 56 16.70 11.38 0.65
CA ALA A 56 17.62 10.57 1.45
C ALA A 56 17.02 10.16 2.80
N LEU A 57 16.29 11.07 3.46
CA LEU A 57 15.55 10.76 4.67
C LEU A 57 14.44 9.73 4.40
N ASP A 58 13.68 9.89 3.31
CA ASP A 58 12.60 8.98 2.94
C ASP A 58 13.12 7.56 2.66
N ASN A 59 14.21 7.44 1.90
CA ASN A 59 14.85 6.16 1.63
C ASN A 59 15.35 5.46 2.91
N ALA A 60 15.90 6.24 3.86
CA ALA A 60 16.28 5.72 5.15
C ALA A 60 15.08 5.20 5.95
N ILE A 61 13.94 5.91 5.90
CA ILE A 61 12.68 5.48 6.52
C ILE A 61 12.18 4.18 5.88
N GLU A 62 12.15 4.08 4.55
CA GLU A 62 11.72 2.85 3.87
C GLU A 62 12.58 1.64 4.24
N ARG A 63 13.90 1.84 4.34
CA ARG A 63 14.82 0.78 4.78
C ARG A 63 14.54 0.38 6.22
N LEU A 64 14.30 1.35 7.10
CA LEU A 64 13.97 1.11 8.51
C LEU A 64 12.63 0.38 8.64
N GLU A 65 11.61 0.79 7.89
CA GLU A 65 10.31 0.13 7.88
C GLU A 65 10.38 -1.30 7.35
N ARG A 66 11.28 -1.63 6.41
CA ARG A 66 11.52 -3.03 6.04
C ARG A 66 12.10 -3.85 7.20
N ASP A 67 13.04 -3.26 7.95
CA ASP A 67 13.70 -3.92 9.09
C ASP A 67 12.73 -4.15 10.26
N TYR A 68 12.00 -3.10 10.66
CA TYR A 68 11.04 -3.15 11.76
C TYR A 68 9.68 -3.77 11.36
N GLY A 69 9.28 -3.65 10.08
CA GLY A 69 8.04 -4.18 9.53
C GLY A 69 8.09 -5.68 9.25
N ALA A 70 9.24 -6.23 8.88
CA ALA A 70 9.42 -7.68 8.79
C ALA A 70 9.18 -8.39 10.14
N SER A 71 9.47 -7.70 11.24
CA SER A 71 9.27 -8.22 12.59
C SER A 71 7.84 -8.04 13.13
N SER A 72 6.99 -7.25 12.44
CA SER A 72 5.57 -7.01 12.78
C SER A 72 4.65 -7.50 11.66
N ALA A 73 4.92 -8.67 11.09
CA ALA A 73 3.94 -9.38 10.26
C ALA A 73 2.94 -10.12 11.15
N ALA A 74 2.20 -9.39 11.99
CA ALA A 74 0.87 -9.80 12.38
C ALA A 74 -0.08 -9.12 11.38
N PRO A 75 -0.87 -9.87 10.60
CA PRO A 75 -1.79 -9.29 9.63
C PRO A 75 -2.92 -8.60 10.40
N GLU A 76 -2.75 -7.33 10.72
CA GLU A 76 -3.89 -6.49 11.00
C GLU A 76 -4.54 -6.19 9.64
N PRO A 77 -5.80 -6.59 9.40
CA PRO A 77 -6.48 -6.27 8.15
C PRO A 77 -6.74 -4.75 8.14
N ALA A 78 -5.79 -3.99 7.60
CA ALA A 78 -6.06 -2.62 7.21
C ALA A 78 -7.20 -2.67 6.17
N PRO A 79 -8.33 -1.98 6.40
CA PRO A 79 -9.32 -1.84 5.35
C PRO A 79 -8.63 -1.19 4.15
N PRO A 80 -8.81 -1.70 2.92
CA PRO A 80 -8.19 -1.11 1.75
C PRO A 80 -8.60 0.38 1.66
N PRO A 81 -7.70 1.27 1.20
CA PRO A 81 -8.09 2.63 0.93
C PRO A 81 -9.27 2.56 -0.03
N VAL A 82 -10.41 3.14 0.37
CA VAL A 82 -11.56 3.32 -0.49
C VAL A 82 -11.14 4.21 -1.65
N VAL A 83 -10.59 3.58 -2.69
CA VAL A 83 -10.52 4.17 -4.02
C VAL A 83 -11.99 4.44 -4.36
N SER A 84 -12.37 5.71 -4.37
CA SER A 84 -13.71 6.13 -4.74
C SER A 84 -14.09 5.40 -6.03
N PRO A 85 -15.14 4.57 -6.05
CA PRO A 85 -15.51 3.87 -7.26
C PRO A 85 -16.05 4.92 -8.22
N ARG A 86 -15.19 5.37 -9.13
CA ARG A 86 -15.63 5.90 -10.41
C ARG A 86 -16.61 4.87 -10.96
N ALA A 87 -17.86 5.28 -11.11
CA ALA A 87 -18.99 4.47 -11.53
C ALA A 87 -18.58 3.52 -12.67
N ALA A 88 -18.43 2.24 -12.34
CA ALA A 88 -18.40 1.17 -13.32
C ALA A 88 -19.86 0.82 -13.63
N PRO A 89 -20.26 0.69 -14.92
CA PRO A 89 -21.62 0.32 -15.27
C PRO A 89 -21.90 -1.11 -14.78
N ALA A 90 -23.14 -1.33 -14.35
CA ALA A 90 -23.63 -2.55 -13.72
C ALA A 90 -23.24 -3.85 -14.45
N PRO A 91 -23.03 -4.96 -13.73
CA PRO A 91 -22.83 -6.26 -14.36
C PRO A 91 -24.15 -6.72 -14.99
N VAL A 92 -24.14 -6.95 -16.30
CA VAL A 92 -25.20 -7.70 -16.97
C VAL A 92 -25.19 -9.14 -16.44
N PRO A 93 -26.32 -9.70 -15.97
CA PRO A 93 -26.38 -11.10 -15.59
C PRO A 93 -26.17 -11.99 -16.83
N PRO A 94 -25.55 -13.17 -16.69
CA PRO A 94 -25.42 -14.10 -17.81
C PRO A 94 -26.82 -14.62 -18.19
N ALA A 95 -27.20 -14.38 -19.45
CA ALA A 95 -28.38 -14.97 -20.04
C ALA A 95 -28.27 -16.50 -19.95
N ARG A 96 -29.28 -17.15 -19.37
CA ARG A 96 -29.45 -18.60 -19.45
C ARG A 96 -29.51 -19.00 -20.93
N PRO A 97 -28.85 -20.08 -21.36
CA PRO A 97 -29.09 -20.62 -22.69
C PRO A 97 -30.55 -21.08 -22.76
N ALA A 98 -31.26 -20.63 -23.80
CA ALA A 98 -32.61 -21.07 -24.12
C ALA A 98 -32.67 -22.59 -24.35
N PRO A 99 -33.78 -23.27 -24.06
CA PRO A 99 -33.93 -24.69 -24.35
C PRO A 99 -33.92 -24.92 -25.86
N ILE A 100 -33.05 -25.81 -26.31
CA ILE A 100 -33.06 -26.35 -27.68
C ILE A 100 -34.36 -27.18 -27.80
N PRO A 101 -35.23 -26.95 -28.80
CA PRO A 101 -36.35 -27.85 -29.05
C PRO A 101 -35.81 -29.19 -29.57
N GLU A 102 -36.08 -30.26 -28.81
CA GLU A 102 -35.78 -31.64 -29.17
C GLU A 102 -36.59 -32.04 -30.43
N PRO A 103 -35.97 -32.59 -31.49
CA PRO A 103 -36.71 -33.11 -32.63
C PRO A 103 -37.48 -34.39 -32.23
N PRO A 104 -38.70 -34.62 -32.73
CA PRO A 104 -39.50 -35.78 -32.34
C PRO A 104 -38.83 -37.08 -32.81
N ALA A 105 -38.75 -38.06 -31.91
CA ALA A 105 -38.28 -39.41 -32.17
C ALA A 105 -39.17 -40.14 -33.21
N PRO A 106 -38.60 -41.01 -34.07
CA PRO A 106 -39.38 -41.82 -35.00
C PRO A 106 -40.19 -42.91 -34.25
N PRO A 107 -41.31 -43.40 -34.81
CA PRO A 107 -42.16 -44.39 -34.16
C PRO A 107 -41.45 -45.77 -34.05
N PRO A 108 -41.78 -46.57 -33.02
CA PRO A 108 -41.22 -47.91 -32.87
C PRO A 108 -41.75 -48.83 -33.98
N ALA A 109 -40.82 -49.45 -34.71
CA ALA A 109 -41.11 -50.59 -35.57
C ALA A 109 -41.50 -51.80 -34.69
N GLN A 110 -42.61 -52.44 -35.05
CA GLN A 110 -43.08 -53.66 -34.40
C GLN A 110 -42.21 -54.87 -34.74
N ALA A 111 -41.94 -55.71 -33.74
CA ALA A 111 -41.63 -57.14 -33.86
C ALA A 111 -41.75 -57.75 -32.44
N PHE A 112 -42.82 -58.49 -32.14
CA PHE A 112 -43.00 -59.94 -32.33
C PHE A 112 -42.75 -60.68 -31.01
N GLU A 113 -43.82 -61.04 -30.30
CA GLU A 113 -43.99 -62.33 -29.63
C GLU A 113 -45.49 -62.64 -29.45
#